data_AF-A0A142EL22-F1
#
_entry.id   AF-A0A142EL22-F1
#
_cell.length_a   1.000
_cell.length_b   1.000
_cell.length_c   1.000
_cell.angle_alpha   90.00
_cell.angle_beta   90.00
_cell.angle_gamma   90.00
#
_symmetry.space_group_name_H-M   'P 1'
#
loop_
_entity.id
_entity.type
_entity.pdbx_description
1 polymer ?
#
loop_
_entity_poly.entity_id
_entity_poly.type
_entity_poly.pdbx_seq_one_letter_code
_entity_poly.pdbx_strand_id
1 'polypeptide(L)'
;MKTLKYSFGLLASALIFLSSCRDFVEPNVPYSTFDTGAYLRTIARTSTTFNFFNLASSKFALTLEAVDIEDGKTVETVEIRVRHRRLIPGVGLQYTPQSDVLVKTLQASDFQPNSESRFLRTSFEVTALEAISAVGLTAAGIEGGDVFEFRLVLNDKFGRRFSSDNVTTNVAGAPFYASPFQYPVSVICPSDLAGTYSFDALETFCGKTFAGSTTWTAVAASPGSYTVSDGTFGAWQACYPDSWGSGNVRINDACGRLTMTGTDKYGDSYSMTVISADASVLTFEWVNTYGEFGTVAVKSNSGKPWPSLR
;
A
#
# COMPACT_ATOMS: atom_id res chain seq x y z
N MET A 1 31.13 -57.49 19.07
CA MET A 1 31.78 -56.30 18.44
C MET A 1 30.97 -55.63 17.33
N LYS A 2 30.01 -56.29 16.65
CA LYS A 2 29.18 -55.64 15.62
C LYS A 2 28.03 -54.80 16.20
N THR A 3 27.41 -55.24 17.30
CA THR A 3 26.29 -54.54 17.96
C THR A 3 26.69 -53.20 18.59
N LEU A 4 27.86 -53.09 19.25
CA LEU A 4 28.34 -51.80 19.78
C LEU A 4 28.61 -50.74 18.69
N LYS A 5 29.01 -51.16 17.47
CA LYS A 5 29.28 -50.23 16.36
C LYS A 5 27.99 -49.62 15.81
N TYR A 6 26.90 -50.39 15.76
CA TYR A 6 25.59 -49.89 15.36
C TYR A 6 24.97 -48.99 16.41
N SER A 7 25.12 -49.30 17.70
CA SER A 7 24.64 -48.44 18.79
C SER A 7 25.36 -47.10 18.85
N PHE A 8 26.68 -47.07 18.62
CA PHE A 8 27.46 -45.82 18.57
C PHE A 8 27.12 -44.97 17.35
N GLY A 9 26.90 -45.61 16.19
CA GLY A 9 26.45 -44.92 14.97
C GLY A 9 25.07 -44.29 15.12
N LEU A 10 24.14 -44.97 15.80
CA LEU A 10 22.77 -44.49 16.01
C LEU A 10 22.73 -43.34 17.04
N LEU A 11 23.58 -43.39 18.08
CA LEU A 11 23.71 -42.32 19.06
C LEU A 11 24.39 -41.06 18.48
N ALA A 12 25.44 -41.25 17.66
CA ALA A 12 26.11 -40.15 16.96
C ALA A 12 25.18 -39.48 15.92
N SER A 13 24.35 -40.27 15.22
CA SER A 13 23.36 -39.73 14.29
C SER A 13 22.26 -38.95 15.01
N ALA A 14 21.79 -39.43 16.17
CA ALA A 14 20.83 -38.72 17.00
C ALA A 14 21.39 -37.39 17.57
N LEU A 15 22.67 -37.33 17.93
CA LEU A 15 23.32 -36.07 18.35
C LEU A 15 23.44 -35.04 17.21
N ILE A 16 23.59 -35.49 15.95
CA ILE A 16 23.66 -34.61 14.78
C ILE A 16 22.27 -34.04 14.43
N PHE A 17 21.19 -34.80 14.61
CA PHE A 17 19.83 -34.30 14.41
C PHE A 17 19.31 -33.42 15.56
N LEU A 18 19.83 -33.59 16.78
CA LEU A 18 19.51 -32.74 17.93
C LEU A 18 20.36 -31.46 17.99
N SER A 19 21.42 -31.36 17.17
CA SER A 19 22.25 -30.17 16.98
C SER A 19 21.94 -29.47 15.66
N SER A 20 20.65 -29.34 15.32
CA SER A 20 20.24 -28.24 14.43
C SER A 20 20.54 -26.94 15.17
N CYS A 21 21.80 -26.50 15.06
CA CYS A 21 22.18 -25.13 15.34
C CYS A 21 21.18 -24.29 14.57
N ARG A 22 20.35 -23.53 15.29
CA ARG A 22 19.73 -22.38 14.66
C ARG A 22 20.93 -21.54 14.26
N ASP A 23 21.20 -21.49 12.97
CA ASP A 23 22.26 -20.66 12.39
C ASP A 23 21.80 -19.21 12.53
N PHE A 24 21.80 -18.73 13.77
CA PHE A 24 21.78 -17.32 14.06
C PHE A 24 23.17 -16.87 13.72
N VAL A 25 23.38 -16.49 12.45
CA VAL A 25 24.54 -15.70 12.07
C VAL A 25 24.37 -14.37 12.79
N GLU A 26 24.90 -14.35 14.01
CA GLU A 26 25.02 -13.16 14.80
C GLU A 26 25.80 -12.17 13.95
N PRO A 27 25.32 -10.93 13.79
CA PRO A 27 26.08 -9.96 13.03
C PRO A 27 27.42 -9.82 13.74
N ASN A 28 28.50 -10.07 13.00
CA ASN A 28 29.84 -9.67 13.39
C ASN A 28 29.90 -8.13 13.32
N VAL A 29 29.17 -7.46 14.22
CA VAL A 29 29.43 -6.06 14.53
C VAL A 29 30.78 -6.09 15.27
N PRO A 30 31.78 -5.27 14.92
CA PRO A 30 33.10 -5.39 15.54
C PRO A 30 33.04 -4.92 17.01
N TYR A 31 32.75 -5.84 17.94
CA TYR A 31 32.29 -5.52 19.30
C TYR A 31 33.39 -5.05 20.28
N SER A 32 34.67 -5.00 19.89
CA SER A 32 35.74 -4.68 20.85
C SER A 32 36.07 -3.19 20.98
N THR A 33 35.66 -2.35 20.03
CA THR A 33 36.08 -0.92 19.99
C THR A 33 35.02 0.07 19.48
N PHE A 34 33.87 -0.40 18.99
CA PHE A 34 32.78 0.48 18.53
C PHE A 34 31.80 0.77 19.67
N ASP A 35 31.37 2.03 19.78
CA ASP A 35 30.19 2.42 20.53
C ASP A 35 28.98 1.68 19.91
N THR A 36 28.50 0.63 20.58
CA THR A 36 27.50 -0.29 20.04
C THR A 36 26.15 0.42 19.99
N GLY A 37 25.79 0.93 18.81
CA GLY A 37 24.49 1.56 18.57
C GLY A 37 23.34 0.56 18.67
N ALA A 38 22.15 1.06 19.02
CA ALA A 38 20.92 0.27 19.04
C ALA A 38 20.12 0.49 17.75
N TYR A 39 19.38 -0.52 17.29
CA TYR A 39 18.48 -0.37 16.15
C TYR A 39 17.18 -1.18 16.29
N LEU A 40 16.18 -0.84 15.47
CA LEU A 40 14.85 -1.46 15.46
C LEU A 40 14.65 -2.28 14.19
N ARG A 41 14.94 -3.58 14.27
CA ARG A 41 14.70 -4.49 13.15
C ARG A 41 13.20 -4.68 12.94
N THR A 42 12.74 -4.48 11.71
CA THR A 42 11.35 -4.78 11.33
C THR A 42 11.19 -6.29 11.13
N ILE A 43 10.43 -6.94 12.01
CA ILE A 43 10.15 -8.38 11.90
C ILE A 43 8.92 -8.63 11.02
N ALA A 44 7.86 -7.85 11.23
CA ALA A 44 6.62 -7.99 10.47
C ALA A 44 5.97 -6.64 10.20
N ARG A 45 5.30 -6.56 9.04
CA ARG A 45 4.47 -5.45 8.62
C ARG A 45 3.04 -5.96 8.48
N THR A 46 2.25 -5.85 9.55
CA THR A 46 0.90 -6.43 9.62
C THR A 46 -0.14 -5.53 8.95
N SER A 47 0.09 -4.22 8.93
CA SER A 47 -0.69 -3.28 8.12
C SER A 47 0.13 -2.05 7.75
N THR A 48 0.11 -1.69 6.46
CA THR A 48 1.00 -0.68 5.86
C THR A 48 0.30 0.38 5.04
N THR A 49 -1.04 0.33 4.95
CA THR A 49 -1.84 1.29 4.19
C THR A 49 -3.10 1.65 4.96
N PHE A 50 -3.67 2.82 4.65
CA PHE A 50 -4.99 3.22 5.12
C PHE A 50 -5.99 3.14 3.98
N ASN A 51 -7.10 2.44 4.16
CA ASN A 51 -8.17 2.38 3.18
C ASN A 51 -9.04 3.65 3.32
N PHE A 52 -9.06 4.49 2.30
CA PHE A 52 -9.85 5.72 2.27
C PHE A 52 -11.34 5.49 2.56
N PHE A 53 -11.91 4.39 2.07
CA PHE A 53 -13.31 4.05 2.27
C PHE A 53 -13.60 3.41 3.64
N ASN A 54 -12.56 3.05 4.39
CA ASN A 54 -12.69 2.50 5.74
C ASN A 54 -11.52 2.94 6.63
N LEU A 55 -11.40 4.25 6.85
CA LEU A 55 -10.38 4.81 7.74
C LEU A 55 -10.58 4.34 9.19
N ALA A 56 -11.83 4.14 9.63
CA ALA A 56 -12.14 3.72 10.98
C ALA A 56 -11.59 2.33 11.34
N SER A 57 -11.50 1.40 10.38
CA SER A 57 -10.88 0.08 10.60
C SER A 57 -9.44 -0.01 10.10
N SER A 58 -8.88 1.07 9.55
CA SER A 58 -7.51 1.10 9.04
C SER A 58 -6.50 1.37 10.16
N LYS A 59 -5.32 0.74 10.06
CA LYS A 59 -4.25 0.87 11.05
C LYS A 59 -2.87 0.70 10.44
N PHE A 60 -1.87 1.27 11.10
CA PHE A 60 -0.46 1.03 10.85
C PHE A 60 0.04 0.13 11.97
N ALA A 61 0.59 -1.04 11.64
CA ALA A 61 0.96 -2.04 12.63
C ALA A 61 2.23 -2.79 12.24
N LEU A 62 3.18 -2.84 13.16
CA LEU A 62 4.47 -3.50 13.01
C LEU A 62 4.77 -4.40 14.20
N THR A 63 5.61 -5.40 13.93
CA THR A 63 6.41 -6.09 14.96
C THR A 63 7.86 -5.67 14.81
N LEU A 64 8.45 -5.20 15.90
CA LEU A 64 9.82 -4.72 15.97
C LEU A 64 10.64 -5.60 16.91
N GLU A 65 11.93 -5.70 16.62
CA GLU A 65 12.95 -6.32 17.48
C GLU A 65 14.03 -5.29 17.79
N ALA A 66 14.32 -5.10 19.08
CA ALA A 66 15.35 -4.18 19.53
C ALA A 66 16.69 -4.89 19.59
N VAL A 67 17.63 -4.48 18.72
CA VAL A 67 18.95 -5.08 18.66
C VAL A 67 19.98 -4.12 19.24
N ASP A 68 20.59 -4.54 20.35
CA ASP A 68 21.63 -3.81 21.06
C ASP A 68 22.59 -4.78 21.78
N ILE A 69 23.55 -4.25 22.54
CA ILE A 69 24.54 -5.06 23.25
C ILE A 69 23.98 -5.83 24.45
N GLU A 70 22.82 -5.44 24.98
CA GLU A 70 22.15 -6.05 26.13
C GLU A 70 20.85 -6.76 25.73
N ASP A 71 20.78 -7.35 24.54
CA ASP A 71 19.62 -8.14 24.08
C ASP A 71 18.31 -7.34 23.93
N GLY A 72 18.38 -6.04 23.66
CA GLY A 72 17.20 -5.16 23.61
C GLY A 72 16.90 -4.46 24.93
N LYS A 73 17.66 -4.74 25.99
CA LYS A 73 17.47 -4.15 27.33
C LYS A 73 18.03 -2.74 27.47
N THR A 74 18.70 -2.21 26.44
CA THR A 74 19.15 -0.81 26.47
C THR A 74 18.00 0.14 26.14
N VAL A 75 16.92 -0.32 25.49
CA VAL A 75 15.75 0.49 25.15
C VAL A 75 15.16 1.12 26.40
N GLU A 76 15.06 2.45 26.40
CA GLU A 76 14.30 3.20 27.40
C GLU A 76 12.90 3.52 26.86
N THR A 77 12.84 4.13 25.67
CA THR A 77 11.59 4.41 24.96
C THR A 77 11.74 4.26 23.45
N VAL A 78 10.62 3.99 22.78
CA VAL A 78 10.49 4.20 21.33
C VAL A 78 9.34 5.15 21.08
N GLU A 79 9.65 6.35 20.59
CA GLU A 79 8.64 7.30 20.12
C GLU A 79 8.22 6.93 18.70
N ILE A 80 6.91 6.78 18.50
CA ILE A 80 6.27 6.69 17.21
C ILE A 80 5.73 8.08 16.90
N ARG A 81 6.31 8.69 15.88
CA ARG A 81 6.01 10.06 15.44
C ARG A 81 5.41 10.01 14.05
N VAL A 82 4.58 10.98 13.70
CA VAL A 82 3.88 11.03 12.42
C VAL A 82 3.80 12.45 11.87
N ARG A 83 3.89 12.58 10.56
CA ARG A 83 3.42 13.76 9.82
C ARG A 83 2.60 13.32 8.61
N HIS A 84 1.68 14.16 8.17
CA HIS A 84 0.95 13.97 6.93
C HIS A 84 1.67 14.67 5.78
N ARG A 85 1.63 14.06 4.60
CA ARG A 85 2.16 14.59 3.35
C ARG A 85 1.12 14.43 2.25
N ARG A 86 0.84 15.50 1.53
CA ARG A 86 -0.01 15.53 0.32
C ARG A 86 0.75 16.08 -0.87
N LEU A 87 0.52 15.53 -2.06
CA LEU A 87 0.93 16.16 -3.31
C LEU A 87 -0.21 17.03 -3.83
N ILE A 88 0.01 18.34 -3.93
CA ILE A 88 -0.95 19.27 -4.51
C ILE A 88 -0.53 19.58 -5.96
N PRO A 89 -1.37 19.26 -6.97
CA PRO A 89 -1.10 19.58 -8.36
C PRO A 89 -0.79 21.07 -8.55
N GLY A 90 0.30 21.38 -9.26
CA GLY A 90 0.75 22.76 -9.51
C GLY A 90 1.44 23.45 -8.33
N VAL A 91 1.46 22.86 -7.13
CA VAL A 91 2.11 23.44 -5.93
C VAL A 91 3.28 22.58 -5.46
N GLY A 92 3.12 21.25 -5.41
CA GLY A 92 4.12 20.31 -4.92
C GLY A 92 3.72 19.65 -3.59
N LEU A 93 4.70 19.15 -2.84
CA LEU A 93 4.47 18.44 -1.59
C LEU A 93 4.18 19.41 -0.45
N GLN A 94 3.03 19.24 0.21
CA GLN A 94 2.68 19.92 1.45
C GLN A 94 2.77 18.94 2.62
N TYR A 95 3.30 19.41 3.75
CA TYR A 95 3.42 18.65 4.98
C TYR A 95 2.58 19.27 6.08
N THR A 96 1.86 18.43 6.82
CA THR A 96 1.00 18.85 7.93
C THR A 96 1.22 17.92 9.13
N PRO A 97 1.73 18.43 10.27
CA PRO A 97 2.59 19.61 10.38
C PRO A 97 3.92 19.45 9.61
N GLN A 98 4.69 20.53 9.49
CA GLN A 98 6.00 20.53 8.82
C GLN A 98 7.00 19.54 9.45
N SER A 99 7.00 19.48 10.78
CA SER A 99 7.79 18.54 11.59
C SER A 99 6.88 17.48 12.18
N ASP A 100 7.33 16.23 12.23
CA ASP A 100 6.51 15.16 12.82
C ASP A 100 6.23 15.36 14.32
N VAL A 101 5.06 14.86 14.72
CA VAL A 101 4.52 14.95 16.07
C VAL A 101 4.41 13.57 16.70
N LEU A 102 4.52 13.49 18.02
CA LEU A 102 4.39 12.24 18.75
C LEU A 102 2.95 11.75 18.68
N VAL A 103 2.75 10.48 18.32
CA VAL A 103 1.43 9.82 18.38
C VAL A 103 1.38 8.71 19.43
N LYS A 104 2.51 8.03 19.69
CA LYS A 104 2.58 6.95 20.67
C LYS A 104 4.00 6.80 21.20
N THR A 105 4.14 6.39 22.44
CA THR A 105 5.44 6.02 23.03
C THR A 105 5.35 4.60 23.55
N LEU A 106 6.28 3.75 23.11
CA LEU A 106 6.51 2.43 23.69
C LEU A 106 7.54 2.56 24.81
N GLN A 107 7.28 1.89 25.91
CA GLN A 107 8.16 1.82 27.07
C GLN A 107 9.04 0.56 26.99
N ALA A 108 10.16 0.55 27.73
CA ALA A 108 11.00 -0.64 27.88
C ALA A 108 10.19 -1.91 28.26
N SER A 109 9.14 -1.77 29.09
CA SER A 109 8.27 -2.88 29.48
C SER A 109 7.41 -3.45 28.35
N ASP A 110 7.25 -2.74 27.24
CA ASP A 110 6.50 -3.24 26.07
C ASP A 110 7.32 -4.22 25.23
N PHE A 111 8.62 -4.35 25.51
CA PHE A 111 9.54 -5.25 24.85
C PHE A 111 9.69 -6.54 25.66
N GLN A 112 9.37 -7.67 25.04
CA GLN A 112 9.27 -8.97 25.70
C GLN A 112 10.16 -10.02 25.01
N PRO A 113 10.60 -11.07 25.74
CA PRO A 113 11.34 -12.18 25.14
C PRO A 113 10.52 -12.89 24.05
N ASN A 114 11.22 -13.52 23.11
CA ASN A 114 10.62 -14.32 22.05
C ASN A 114 11.39 -15.65 21.85
N SER A 115 10.85 -16.55 21.03
CA SER A 115 11.44 -17.89 20.80
C SER A 115 12.35 -17.98 19.56
N GLU A 116 12.49 -16.90 18.79
CA GLU A 116 13.23 -16.88 17.52
C GLU A 116 14.61 -16.22 17.64
N SER A 117 14.81 -15.30 18.58
CA SER A 117 16.07 -14.58 18.80
C SER A 117 16.30 -14.30 20.29
N ARG A 118 17.53 -13.92 20.65
CA ARG A 118 17.86 -13.44 22.00
C ARG A 118 17.31 -12.04 22.32
N PHE A 119 16.99 -11.27 21.27
CA PHE A 119 16.59 -9.87 21.37
C PHE A 119 15.12 -9.70 21.79
N LEU A 120 14.80 -8.65 22.54
CA LEU A 120 13.41 -8.36 22.89
C LEU A 120 12.60 -7.85 21.69
N ARG A 121 11.31 -8.21 21.65
CA ARG A 121 10.36 -7.80 20.61
C ARG A 121 9.17 -7.07 21.18
N THR A 122 8.59 -6.20 20.37
CA THR A 122 7.31 -5.55 20.65
C THR A 122 6.44 -5.51 19.40
N SER A 123 5.13 -5.41 19.59
CA SER A 123 4.17 -5.15 18.52
C SER A 123 3.32 -3.96 18.91
N PHE A 124 3.08 -3.07 17.96
CA PHE A 124 2.22 -1.91 18.18
C PHE A 124 1.29 -1.70 16.99
N GLU A 125 0.20 -1.00 17.26
CA GLU A 125 -0.66 -0.41 16.25
C GLU A 125 -0.94 1.06 16.56
N VAL A 126 -1.09 1.83 15.48
CA VAL A 126 -1.65 3.19 15.46
C VAL A 126 -2.78 3.18 14.43
N THR A 127 -4.00 3.46 14.88
CA THR A 127 -5.16 3.54 13.99
C THR A 127 -5.04 4.75 13.06
N ALA A 128 -5.74 4.72 11.92
CA ALA A 128 -5.75 5.88 11.03
C ALA A 128 -6.34 7.11 11.73
N LEU A 129 -7.36 6.95 12.58
CA LEU A 129 -7.99 8.06 13.31
C LEU A 129 -7.05 8.70 14.34
N GLU A 130 -6.24 7.90 15.04
CA GLU A 130 -5.19 8.43 15.94
C GLU A 130 -4.14 9.22 15.15
N ALA A 131 -3.68 8.69 14.01
CA ALA A 131 -2.70 9.37 13.17
C ALA A 131 -3.23 10.68 12.57
N ILE A 132 -4.47 10.68 12.07
CA ILE A 132 -5.17 11.85 11.53
C ILE A 132 -5.31 12.93 12.61
N SER A 133 -5.74 12.54 13.80
CA SER A 133 -5.95 13.46 14.92
C SER A 133 -4.62 14.04 15.42
N ALA A 134 -3.57 13.21 15.49
CA ALA A 134 -2.24 13.65 15.94
C ALA A 134 -1.68 14.77 15.07
N VAL A 135 -1.88 14.73 13.75
CA VAL A 135 -1.42 15.76 12.83
C VAL A 135 -2.36 16.98 12.74
N GLY A 136 -3.41 17.04 13.55
CA GLY A 136 -4.36 18.15 13.58
C GLY A 136 -5.36 18.17 12.42
N LEU A 137 -5.58 17.04 11.76
CA LEU A 137 -6.55 16.88 10.68
C LEU A 137 -7.81 16.16 11.17
N THR A 138 -8.83 16.12 10.31
CA THR A 138 -10.02 15.28 10.49
C THR A 138 -10.14 14.32 9.32
N ALA A 139 -10.94 13.25 9.48
CA ALA A 139 -11.16 12.28 8.40
C ALA A 139 -11.70 12.92 7.12
N ALA A 140 -12.48 14.00 7.23
CA ALA A 140 -12.99 14.76 6.09
C ALA A 140 -11.90 15.52 5.32
N GLY A 141 -10.76 15.80 5.96
CA GLY A 141 -9.62 16.45 5.32
C GLY A 141 -8.65 15.48 4.63
N ILE A 142 -8.92 14.17 4.67
CA ILE A 142 -8.08 13.16 4.05
C ILE A 142 -8.52 12.93 2.60
N GLU A 143 -7.55 12.68 1.73
CA GLU A 143 -7.76 12.32 0.33
C GLU A 143 -6.96 11.06 -0.02
N GLY A 144 -7.41 10.33 -1.03
CA GLY A 144 -6.58 9.24 -1.56
C GLY A 144 -5.30 9.77 -2.19
N GLY A 145 -4.21 9.04 -1.99
CA GLY A 145 -2.87 9.47 -2.37
C GLY A 145 -2.14 10.26 -1.27
N ASP A 146 -2.83 10.65 -0.20
CA ASP A 146 -2.16 11.16 1.01
C ASP A 146 -1.22 10.11 1.59
N VAL A 147 -0.18 10.57 2.29
CA VAL A 147 0.78 9.69 2.96
C VAL A 147 0.99 10.15 4.40
N PHE A 148 0.83 9.22 5.34
CA PHE A 148 1.26 9.39 6.72
C PHE A 148 2.67 8.84 6.87
N GLU A 149 3.64 9.71 7.15
CA GLU A 149 5.03 9.36 7.32
C GLU A 149 5.29 9.09 8.80
N PHE A 150 5.32 7.82 9.17
CA PHE A 150 5.68 7.42 10.52
C PHE A 150 7.19 7.36 10.68
N ARG A 151 7.71 7.96 11.75
CA ARG A 151 9.11 7.92 12.14
C ARG A 151 9.24 7.32 13.53
N LEU A 152 10.17 6.40 13.68
CA LEU A 152 10.52 5.79 14.96
C LEU A 152 11.76 6.48 15.51
N VAL A 153 11.75 6.78 16.80
CA VAL A 153 12.90 7.31 17.53
C VAL A 153 13.14 6.40 18.74
N LEU A 154 14.22 5.63 18.71
CA LEU A 154 14.66 4.83 19.85
C LEU A 154 15.53 5.70 20.74
N ASN A 155 15.16 5.84 22.01
CA ASN A 155 16.00 6.40 23.06
C ASN A 155 16.44 5.25 23.96
N ASP A 156 17.74 5.18 24.26
CA ASP A 156 18.28 4.18 25.17
C ASP A 156 18.57 4.75 26.56
N LYS A 157 18.77 3.87 27.54
CA LYS A 157 19.08 4.22 28.92
C LYS A 157 20.41 4.97 29.11
N PHE A 158 21.21 5.11 28.05
CA PHE A 158 22.45 5.88 28.05
C PHE A 158 22.24 7.31 27.51
N GLY A 159 21.02 7.68 27.16
CA GLY A 159 20.65 8.98 26.61
C GLY A 159 20.98 9.14 25.12
N ARG A 160 21.29 8.05 24.41
CA ARG A 160 21.52 8.06 22.96
C ARG A 160 20.19 7.95 22.22
N ARG A 161 20.13 8.54 21.03
CA ARG A 161 18.94 8.59 20.18
C ARG A 161 19.24 8.00 18.81
N PHE A 162 18.40 7.10 18.31
CA PHE A 162 18.53 6.44 17.02
C PHE A 162 17.23 6.61 16.19
N SER A 163 17.34 7.11 14.96
CA SER A 163 16.22 7.36 14.06
C SER A 163 16.67 7.43 12.59
N SER A 164 15.76 7.78 11.68
CA SER A 164 16.05 7.84 10.25
C SER A 164 17.01 8.97 9.86
N ASP A 165 17.26 9.93 10.75
CA ASP A 165 18.18 11.07 10.54
C ASP A 165 19.63 10.79 10.96
N ASN A 166 19.92 9.65 11.58
CA ASN A 166 21.26 9.26 12.02
C ASN A 166 21.57 7.78 11.81
N VAL A 167 21.00 7.20 10.75
CA VAL A 167 21.18 5.80 10.34
C VAL A 167 22.00 5.70 9.06
N THR A 168 22.83 4.65 8.93
CA THR A 168 23.53 4.36 7.67
C THR A 168 22.61 3.63 6.69
N THR A 169 22.91 3.68 5.40
CA THR A 169 22.16 2.95 4.36
C THR A 169 22.13 1.44 4.60
N ASN A 170 23.20 0.87 5.16
CA ASN A 170 23.26 -0.54 5.54
C ASN A 170 22.24 -0.87 6.62
N VAL A 171 22.17 -0.09 7.70
CA VAL A 171 21.21 -0.33 8.80
C VAL A 171 19.77 -0.07 8.34
N ALA A 172 19.56 0.97 7.54
CA ALA A 172 18.23 1.33 7.05
C ALA A 172 17.64 0.32 6.07
N GLY A 173 18.45 -0.19 5.12
CA GLY A 173 17.95 -0.89 3.94
C GLY A 173 18.48 -2.31 3.73
N ALA A 174 19.59 -2.73 4.34
CA ALA A 174 20.08 -4.08 4.11
C ALA A 174 19.12 -5.10 4.77
N PRO A 175 18.80 -6.22 4.08
CA PRO A 175 17.82 -7.20 4.59
C PRO A 175 18.12 -7.72 5.99
N PHE A 176 19.41 -7.73 6.36
CA PHE A 176 19.87 -8.17 7.66
C PHE A 176 19.44 -7.24 8.82
N TYR A 177 19.54 -5.93 8.62
CA TYR A 177 19.21 -4.93 9.65
C TYR A 177 17.74 -4.55 9.60
N ALA A 178 17.19 -4.36 8.39
CA ALA A 178 15.78 -4.04 8.15
C ALA A 178 15.21 -2.95 9.09
N SER A 179 16.01 -1.92 9.37
CA SER A 179 15.72 -0.88 10.38
C SER A 179 15.63 0.51 9.74
N PRO A 180 14.63 0.77 8.87
CA PRO A 180 14.53 2.04 8.15
C PRO A 180 14.19 3.22 9.06
N PHE A 181 13.67 2.97 10.28
CA PHE A 181 13.12 3.97 11.19
C PHE A 181 12.03 4.88 10.61
N GLN A 182 11.67 4.74 9.33
CA GLN A 182 10.68 5.54 8.64
C GLN A 182 9.80 4.66 7.75
N TYR A 183 8.49 4.86 7.87
CA TYR A 183 7.45 4.03 7.27
C TYR A 183 6.39 4.94 6.63
N PRO A 184 6.40 5.12 5.30
CA PRO A 184 5.30 5.79 4.62
C PRO A 184 4.09 4.86 4.58
N VAL A 185 2.95 5.37 5.06
CA VAL A 185 1.65 4.69 5.04
C VAL A 185 0.73 5.48 4.12
N SER A 186 0.51 4.95 2.92
CA SER A 186 -0.34 5.60 1.93
C SER A 186 -1.82 5.39 2.24
N VAL A 187 -2.61 6.45 2.04
CA VAL A 187 -4.06 6.38 1.94
C VAL A 187 -4.38 5.87 0.54
N ILE A 188 -4.79 4.62 0.45
CA ILE A 188 -5.13 3.94 -0.79
C ILE A 188 -6.64 3.96 -1.01
N CYS A 189 -7.02 3.91 -2.28
CA CYS A 189 -8.40 3.75 -2.71
C CYS A 189 -8.51 2.42 -3.46
N PRO A 190 -8.80 1.31 -2.75
CA PRO A 190 -9.01 0.03 -3.39
C PRO A 190 -10.12 0.14 -4.43
N SER A 191 -9.87 -0.40 -5.62
CA SER A 191 -10.83 -0.41 -6.72
C SER A 191 -10.91 -1.81 -7.32
N ASP A 192 -12.12 -2.27 -7.57
CA ASP A 192 -12.40 -3.54 -8.22
C ASP A 192 -13.51 -3.38 -9.26
N LEU A 193 -13.20 -2.72 -10.36
CA LEU A 193 -14.10 -2.50 -11.50
C LEU A 193 -13.78 -3.40 -12.69
N ALA A 194 -12.93 -4.42 -12.53
CA ALA A 194 -12.65 -5.35 -13.63
C ALA A 194 -13.87 -6.25 -13.87
N GLY A 195 -14.19 -6.49 -15.14
CA GLY A 195 -15.30 -7.34 -15.54
C GLY A 195 -15.80 -7.08 -16.95
N THR A 196 -16.68 -7.94 -17.42
CA THR A 196 -17.47 -7.70 -18.64
C THR A 196 -18.86 -7.24 -18.22
N TYR A 197 -19.31 -6.13 -18.79
CA TYR A 197 -20.54 -5.45 -18.43
C TYR A 197 -21.43 -5.29 -19.66
N SER A 198 -22.74 -5.42 -19.45
CA SER A 198 -23.71 -4.97 -20.44
C SER A 198 -23.90 -3.46 -20.33
N PHE A 199 -24.10 -2.78 -21.45
CA PHE A 199 -24.41 -1.35 -21.48
C PHE A 199 -25.51 -1.04 -22.48
N ASP A 200 -26.16 0.11 -22.28
CA ASP A 200 -27.02 0.75 -23.27
C ASP A 200 -26.35 2.07 -23.71
N ALA A 201 -26.09 2.22 -25.02
CA ALA A 201 -25.69 3.49 -25.62
C ALA A 201 -26.94 4.34 -25.79
N LEU A 202 -27.12 5.30 -24.87
CA LEU A 202 -28.26 6.19 -24.79
C LEU A 202 -28.17 7.33 -25.81
N GLU A 203 -26.94 7.71 -26.15
CA GLU A 203 -26.64 8.72 -27.16
C GLU A 203 -25.32 8.40 -27.85
N THR A 204 -25.23 8.73 -29.13
CA THR A 204 -23.98 8.75 -29.90
C THR A 204 -23.97 9.98 -30.79
N PHE A 205 -22.80 10.44 -31.19
CA PHE A 205 -22.61 11.58 -32.10
C PHE A 205 -23.35 11.45 -33.45
N CYS A 206 -23.77 10.24 -33.86
CA CYS A 206 -24.58 10.02 -35.06
C CYS A 206 -26.08 9.81 -34.80
N GLY A 207 -26.54 9.97 -33.55
CA GLY A 207 -27.95 9.84 -33.14
C GLY A 207 -28.47 8.41 -33.03
N LYS A 208 -27.62 7.39 -33.14
CA LYS A 208 -28.01 5.98 -32.97
C LYS A 208 -27.94 5.57 -31.49
N THR A 209 -28.84 4.67 -31.10
CA THR A 209 -28.84 4.02 -29.78
C THR A 209 -28.86 2.51 -29.97
N PHE A 210 -28.23 1.78 -29.05
CA PHE A 210 -28.11 0.33 -29.11
C PHE A 210 -27.67 -0.23 -27.75
N ALA A 211 -27.83 -1.53 -27.56
CA ALA A 211 -27.26 -2.25 -26.43
C ALA A 211 -25.97 -2.96 -26.85
N GLY A 212 -25.05 -3.14 -25.92
CA GLY A 212 -23.77 -3.78 -26.16
C GLY A 212 -23.13 -4.38 -24.93
N SER A 213 -21.88 -4.80 -25.09
CA SER A 213 -21.04 -5.35 -24.03
C SER A 213 -19.67 -4.69 -24.07
N THR A 214 -19.13 -4.36 -22.90
CA THR A 214 -17.79 -3.80 -22.72
C THR A 214 -17.03 -4.63 -21.69
N THR A 215 -15.74 -4.85 -21.92
CA THR A 215 -14.85 -5.50 -20.94
C THR A 215 -13.86 -4.50 -20.40
N TRP A 216 -13.79 -4.39 -19.09
CA TRP A 216 -12.83 -3.59 -18.35
C TRP A 216 -11.78 -4.54 -17.74
N THR A 217 -10.55 -4.45 -18.22
CA THR A 217 -9.45 -5.33 -17.81
C THR A 217 -8.48 -4.57 -16.93
N ALA A 218 -8.26 -5.05 -15.70
CA ALA A 218 -7.33 -4.41 -14.76
C ALA A 218 -5.91 -4.34 -15.32
N VAL A 219 -5.26 -3.18 -15.14
CA VAL A 219 -3.87 -2.98 -15.52
C VAL A 219 -2.97 -3.32 -14.33
N ALA A 220 -2.25 -4.43 -14.41
CA ALA A 220 -1.44 -4.96 -13.30
C ALA A 220 -0.45 -3.94 -12.69
N ALA A 221 0.15 -3.09 -13.52
CA ALA A 221 1.13 -2.09 -13.07
C ALA A 221 0.51 -0.76 -12.58
N SER A 222 -0.82 -0.61 -12.67
CA SER A 222 -1.52 0.63 -12.33
C SER A 222 -2.85 0.32 -11.64
N PRO A 223 -2.83 0.03 -10.33
CA PRO A 223 -4.05 -0.22 -9.55
C PRO A 223 -5.11 0.87 -9.76
N GLY A 224 -6.37 0.47 -9.90
CA GLY A 224 -7.49 1.37 -10.21
C GLY A 224 -7.60 1.77 -11.69
N SER A 225 -6.71 1.29 -12.57
CA SER A 225 -6.81 1.51 -14.02
C SER A 225 -7.29 0.26 -14.74
N TYR A 226 -8.22 0.44 -15.69
CA TYR A 226 -8.86 -0.64 -16.44
C TYR A 226 -8.88 -0.30 -17.93
N THR A 227 -8.20 -1.10 -18.77
CA THR A 227 -8.33 -0.96 -20.23
C THR A 227 -9.74 -1.37 -20.65
N VAL A 228 -10.37 -0.55 -21.48
CA VAL A 228 -11.70 -0.86 -22.03
C VAL A 228 -11.58 -1.59 -23.37
N SER A 229 -12.48 -2.54 -23.63
CA SER A 229 -12.47 -3.31 -24.89
C SER A 229 -12.75 -2.44 -26.12
N ASP A 230 -13.47 -1.33 -25.92
CA ASP A 230 -13.77 -0.31 -26.93
C ASP A 230 -14.02 1.02 -26.22
N GLY A 231 -13.19 2.04 -26.49
CA GLY A 231 -13.31 3.37 -25.88
C GLY A 231 -14.52 4.17 -26.36
N THR A 232 -15.12 3.75 -27.48
CA THR A 232 -16.35 4.35 -28.05
C THR A 232 -17.61 3.59 -27.65
N PHE A 233 -17.47 2.48 -26.90
CA PHE A 233 -18.59 1.62 -26.52
C PHE A 233 -19.43 1.20 -27.74
N GLY A 234 -18.77 0.79 -28.83
CA GLY A 234 -19.39 0.34 -30.07
C GLY A 234 -19.93 1.46 -30.97
N ALA A 235 -19.84 2.73 -30.55
CA ALA A 235 -20.39 3.84 -31.32
C ALA A 235 -19.75 3.97 -32.70
N TRP A 236 -18.45 3.69 -32.83
CA TRP A 236 -17.80 3.63 -34.13
C TRP A 236 -18.51 2.64 -35.03
N GLN A 237 -18.51 1.34 -34.71
CA GLN A 237 -19.14 0.29 -35.52
C GLN A 237 -20.61 0.56 -35.87
N ALA A 238 -21.34 1.24 -34.98
CA ALA A 238 -22.73 1.61 -35.20
C ALA A 238 -22.88 2.82 -36.14
N CYS A 239 -22.05 3.84 -36.00
CA CYS A 239 -22.12 5.10 -36.74
C CYS A 239 -21.40 5.04 -38.09
N TYR A 240 -20.23 4.41 -38.12
CA TYR A 240 -19.40 4.15 -39.29
C TYR A 240 -18.99 2.67 -39.30
N PRO A 241 -18.76 2.03 -40.44
CA PRO A 241 -18.29 0.64 -40.46
C PRO A 241 -16.79 0.53 -40.07
N ASP A 242 -16.40 1.16 -38.96
CA ASP A 242 -15.04 1.14 -38.41
C ASP A 242 -15.00 0.38 -37.08
N SER A 243 -13.95 -0.41 -36.93
CA SER A 243 -13.71 -1.24 -35.75
C SER A 243 -12.79 -0.53 -34.77
N TRP A 244 -12.93 -0.78 -33.46
CA TRP A 244 -12.06 -0.21 -32.43
C TRP A 244 -10.56 -0.40 -32.70
N GLY A 245 -10.18 -1.60 -33.18
CA GLY A 245 -8.79 -1.93 -33.53
C GLY A 245 -7.84 -1.82 -32.33
N SER A 246 -6.70 -1.16 -32.53
CA SER A 246 -5.65 -1.01 -31.51
C SER A 246 -5.79 0.31 -30.75
N GLY A 247 -6.56 0.32 -29.66
CA GLY A 247 -6.60 1.41 -28.69
C GLY A 247 -6.11 0.95 -27.31
N ASN A 248 -5.59 1.88 -26.51
CA ASN A 248 -5.17 1.61 -25.13
C ASN A 248 -5.97 2.43 -24.09
N VAL A 249 -7.12 2.95 -24.50
CA VAL A 249 -8.03 3.73 -23.64
C VAL A 249 -8.35 2.96 -22.36
N ARG A 250 -8.40 3.71 -21.25
CA ARG A 250 -8.64 3.19 -19.91
C ARG A 250 -9.68 4.00 -19.19
N ILE A 251 -10.44 3.35 -18.32
CA ILE A 251 -11.15 3.99 -17.21
C ILE A 251 -10.25 3.89 -15.98
N ASN A 252 -10.07 4.99 -15.26
CA ASN A 252 -9.30 5.06 -14.03
C ASN A 252 -10.20 5.48 -12.89
N ASP A 253 -10.17 4.72 -11.81
CA ASP A 253 -10.85 5.03 -10.56
C ASP A 253 -9.84 5.59 -9.55
N ALA A 254 -10.04 6.86 -9.20
CA ALA A 254 -9.34 7.51 -8.11
C ALA A 254 -10.36 7.86 -7.02
N CYS A 255 -10.57 6.92 -6.09
CA CYS A 255 -11.41 7.12 -4.90
C CYS A 255 -12.90 7.39 -5.21
N GLY A 256 -13.42 6.70 -6.21
CA GLY A 256 -14.79 6.84 -6.70
C GLY A 256 -14.92 7.86 -7.83
N ARG A 257 -13.87 8.66 -8.12
CA ARG A 257 -13.86 9.57 -9.27
C ARG A 257 -13.33 8.83 -10.49
N LEU A 258 -14.21 8.58 -11.45
CA LEU A 258 -13.84 7.94 -12.71
C LEU A 258 -13.34 8.97 -13.73
N THR A 259 -12.28 8.60 -14.44
CA THR A 259 -11.69 9.39 -15.53
C THR A 259 -11.29 8.47 -16.68
N MET A 260 -11.14 9.01 -17.89
CA MET A 260 -10.55 8.27 -19.02
C MET A 260 -9.14 8.76 -19.33
N THR A 261 -8.28 7.86 -19.78
CA THR A 261 -6.92 8.14 -20.28
C THR A 261 -6.57 7.21 -21.44
N GLY A 262 -5.41 7.42 -22.06
CA GLY A 262 -4.97 6.65 -23.23
C GLY A 262 -5.51 7.23 -24.54
N THR A 263 -5.28 6.51 -25.63
CA THR A 263 -5.68 6.89 -26.98
C THR A 263 -6.26 5.73 -27.76
N ASP A 264 -7.04 6.04 -28.78
CA ASP A 264 -7.44 5.06 -29.79
C ASP A 264 -6.34 4.81 -30.84
N LYS A 265 -6.67 4.04 -31.87
CA LYS A 265 -5.76 3.68 -32.97
C LYS A 265 -5.36 4.85 -33.88
N TYR A 266 -6.06 5.98 -33.79
CA TYR A 266 -5.74 7.21 -34.52
C TYR A 266 -4.98 8.22 -33.66
N GLY A 267 -4.83 7.95 -32.37
CA GLY A 267 -4.10 8.78 -31.42
C GLY A 267 -4.98 9.80 -30.69
N ASP A 268 -6.30 9.76 -30.88
CA ASP A 268 -7.22 10.64 -30.17
C ASP A 268 -7.38 10.18 -28.72
N SER A 269 -7.38 11.14 -27.81
CA SER A 269 -7.49 10.89 -26.37
C SER A 269 -8.93 11.05 -25.88
N TYR A 270 -9.26 10.38 -24.78
CA TYR A 270 -10.64 10.26 -24.29
C TYR A 270 -10.78 10.87 -22.90
N SER A 271 -11.92 11.51 -22.66
CA SER A 271 -12.34 11.98 -21.34
C SER A 271 -13.76 11.53 -21.05
N MET A 272 -14.14 11.55 -19.78
CA MET A 272 -15.50 11.17 -19.36
C MET A 272 -16.05 12.12 -18.31
N THR A 273 -17.38 12.20 -18.26
CA THR A 273 -18.13 12.87 -17.20
C THR A 273 -19.19 11.90 -16.66
N VAL A 274 -19.08 11.53 -15.39
CA VAL A 274 -20.11 10.71 -14.72
C VAL A 274 -21.38 11.55 -14.56
N ILE A 275 -22.48 11.07 -15.13
CA ILE A 275 -23.82 11.68 -15.01
C ILE A 275 -24.51 11.19 -13.74
N SER A 276 -24.53 9.87 -13.53
CA SER A 276 -25.17 9.24 -12.38
C SER A 276 -24.57 7.88 -12.09
N ALA A 277 -24.63 7.45 -10.84
CA ALA A 277 -24.26 6.10 -10.44
C ALA A 277 -25.15 5.65 -9.28
N ASP A 278 -25.77 4.48 -9.44
CA ASP A 278 -26.37 3.72 -8.36
C ASP A 278 -25.79 2.30 -8.35
N ALA A 279 -26.25 1.47 -7.40
CA ALA A 279 -25.75 0.11 -7.25
C ALA A 279 -25.89 -0.75 -8.53
N SER A 280 -26.84 -0.42 -9.41
CA SER A 280 -27.21 -1.19 -10.59
C SER A 280 -26.71 -0.60 -11.90
N VAL A 281 -26.60 0.73 -12.01
CA VAL A 281 -26.26 1.41 -13.27
C VAL A 281 -25.30 2.57 -13.02
N LEU A 282 -24.26 2.66 -13.86
CA LEU A 282 -23.34 3.77 -13.98
C LEU A 282 -23.59 4.44 -15.34
N THR A 283 -24.00 5.70 -15.35
CA THR A 283 -24.21 6.49 -16.55
C THR A 283 -23.14 7.56 -16.68
N PHE A 284 -22.49 7.65 -17.83
CA PHE A 284 -21.50 8.68 -18.11
C PHE A 284 -21.47 9.05 -19.59
N GLU A 285 -21.01 10.27 -19.84
CA GLU A 285 -20.63 10.75 -21.17
C GLU A 285 -19.15 10.46 -21.39
N TRP A 286 -18.78 10.06 -22.59
CA TRP A 286 -17.41 10.05 -23.06
C TRP A 286 -17.28 10.99 -24.26
N VAL A 287 -16.11 11.60 -24.42
CA VAL A 287 -15.77 12.44 -25.57
C VAL A 287 -14.30 12.22 -25.94
N ASN A 288 -14.01 12.16 -27.23
CA ASN A 288 -12.64 12.11 -27.75
C ASN A 288 -12.20 13.45 -28.35
N THR A 289 -10.89 13.59 -28.62
CA THR A 289 -10.32 14.83 -29.16
C THR A 289 -10.72 15.15 -30.60
N TYR A 290 -11.27 14.18 -31.34
CA TYR A 290 -11.86 14.41 -32.66
C TYR A 290 -13.24 15.09 -32.59
N GLY A 291 -13.87 15.09 -31.40
CA GLY A 291 -15.19 15.67 -31.16
C GLY A 291 -16.34 14.66 -31.23
N GLU A 292 -16.03 13.36 -31.28
CA GLU A 292 -17.03 12.32 -31.12
C GLU A 292 -17.35 12.11 -29.66
N PHE A 293 -18.60 11.75 -29.39
CA PHE A 293 -19.12 11.59 -28.05
C PHE A 293 -20.20 10.51 -27.98
N GLY A 294 -20.50 10.09 -26.76
CA GLY A 294 -21.68 9.26 -26.49
C GLY A 294 -21.99 9.20 -25.00
N THR A 295 -23.25 8.90 -24.71
CA THR A 295 -23.75 8.68 -23.35
C THR A 295 -24.08 7.21 -23.18
N VAL A 296 -23.47 6.56 -22.18
CA VAL A 296 -23.62 5.12 -21.96
C VAL A 296 -24.10 4.85 -20.53
N ALA A 297 -25.02 3.89 -20.39
CA ALA A 297 -25.47 3.35 -19.13
C ALA A 297 -24.95 1.91 -18.96
N VAL A 298 -23.92 1.74 -18.13
CA VAL A 298 -23.26 0.46 -17.87
C VAL A 298 -23.89 -0.22 -16.65
N LYS A 299 -24.41 -1.43 -16.87
CA LYS A 299 -25.11 -2.21 -15.84
C LYS A 299 -24.11 -2.99 -14.99
N SER A 300 -24.28 -2.94 -13.68
CA SER A 300 -23.51 -3.73 -12.73
C SER A 300 -23.71 -5.23 -12.97
N ASN A 301 -22.71 -6.04 -12.60
CA ASN A 301 -22.85 -7.49 -12.64
C ASN A 301 -23.57 -8.03 -11.39
N SER A 302 -24.23 -9.17 -11.54
CA SER A 302 -24.88 -9.84 -10.39
C SER A 302 -23.89 -10.09 -9.27
N GLY A 303 -24.24 -9.68 -8.04
CA GLY A 303 -23.37 -9.79 -6.86
C GLY A 303 -22.19 -8.82 -6.83
N LYS A 304 -22.04 -7.93 -7.82
CA LYS A 304 -20.99 -6.92 -7.90
C LYS A 304 -21.61 -5.55 -8.24
N PRO A 305 -22.33 -4.92 -7.28
CA PRO A 305 -22.90 -3.60 -7.48
C PRO A 305 -21.80 -2.57 -7.73
N TRP A 306 -22.13 -1.46 -8.39
CA TRP A 306 -21.19 -0.35 -8.48
C TRP A 306 -20.88 0.21 -7.08
N PRO A 307 -19.62 0.57 -6.80
CA PRO A 307 -19.28 1.24 -5.54
C PRO A 307 -19.90 2.65 -5.53
N SER A 308 -19.86 3.30 -4.37
CA SER A 308 -20.23 4.72 -4.28
C SER A 308 -19.22 5.58 -5.04
N LEU A 309 -19.56 5.94 -6.28
CA LEU A 309 -18.79 6.84 -7.13
C LEU A 309 -19.04 8.30 -6.73
N ARG A 310 -18.08 9.19 -7.01
CA ARG A 310 -18.06 10.60 -6.60
C ARG A 310 -17.73 11.55 -7.75
#